data_AF-A0A1V4CEH2-F1
#
_entry.id   AF-A0A1V4CEH2-F1
#
_cell.length_a   1.000
_cell.length_b   1.000
_cell.length_c   1.000
_cell.angle_alpha   90.00
_cell.angle_beta   90.00
_cell.angle_gamma   90.00
#
_symmetry.space_group_name_H-M   'P 1'
#
loop_
_entity.id
_entity.type
_entity.pdbx_description
1 polymer ?
#
loop_
_entity_poly.entity_id
_entity_poly.type
_entity_poly.pdbx_seq_one_letter_code
_entity_poly.pdbx_strand_id
1 'polypeptide(L)'
;MSAHTALPRVQPRAALPCAQVRLADMAASGCLGVGVPRRLGGQGGQLEDLFRDPGARHWLQGLHPADRLVFLSQRLVVEALVRTDNIGLRELHLPDLLGGATAGASALESPPLEARTMGLGWQFHGLLRGVPNLQWDGFSLLLPVQTAGQIEGMLLVRSEENGLTVHPGENPDLWSSAACGDVQFQQTFLRADEWLGDQPLWSSLVQTHQMLRAGLHHLPHP
;
A
#
# COMPACT_ATOMS: atom_id res chain seq x y z
N MET A 1 -36.30 27.14 -14.84
CA MET A 1 -36.31 26.03 -13.87
C MET A 1 -35.41 24.94 -14.43
N SER A 2 -34.11 25.00 -14.15
CA SER A 2 -33.14 24.06 -14.71
C SER A 2 -32.93 22.90 -13.74
N ALA A 3 -33.25 21.70 -14.20
CA ALA A 3 -33.07 20.46 -13.46
C ALA A 3 -31.57 20.20 -13.26
N HIS A 4 -31.16 20.13 -11.99
CA HIS A 4 -29.87 19.58 -11.59
C HIS A 4 -29.92 18.06 -11.82
N THR A 5 -29.28 17.58 -12.88
CA THR A 5 -29.04 16.16 -13.08
C THR A 5 -28.01 15.71 -12.06
N ALA A 6 -28.49 15.15 -10.93
CA ALA A 6 -27.63 14.48 -9.96
C ALA A 6 -26.92 13.31 -10.66
N LEU A 7 -25.59 13.34 -10.65
CA LEU A 7 -24.78 12.20 -11.07
C LEU A 7 -25.15 10.98 -10.20
N PRO A 8 -25.32 9.78 -10.79
CA PRO A 8 -25.65 8.60 -10.02
C PRO A 8 -24.53 8.31 -9.01
N ARG A 9 -24.90 8.23 -7.72
CA ARG A 9 -24.03 7.66 -6.68
C ARG A 9 -23.77 6.21 -7.05
N VAL A 10 -22.59 5.94 -7.62
CA VAL A 10 -22.09 4.58 -7.75
C VAL A 10 -21.99 4.01 -6.34
N GLN A 11 -22.75 2.96 -6.04
CA GLN A 11 -22.68 2.26 -4.77
C GLN A 11 -21.33 1.52 -4.70
N PRO A 12 -20.44 1.80 -3.72
CA PRO A 12 -19.10 1.23 -3.69
C PRO A 12 -19.04 -0.18 -3.08
N ARG A 13 -20.12 -0.98 -3.15
CA ARG A 13 -20.27 -2.22 -2.36
C ARG A 13 -20.43 -3.51 -3.16
N ALA A 14 -20.29 -3.47 -4.48
CA ALA A 14 -20.12 -4.70 -5.23
C ALA A 14 -18.68 -5.17 -5.04
N ALA A 15 -18.52 -6.04 -4.05
CA ALA A 15 -17.39 -6.92 -3.91
C ALA A 15 -16.77 -7.31 -5.25
N LEU A 16 -15.45 -7.24 -5.35
CA LEU A 16 -14.75 -8.22 -6.15
C LEU A 16 -14.28 -9.29 -5.17
N PRO A 17 -15.03 -10.41 -5.02
CA PRO A 17 -14.65 -11.51 -4.12
C PRO A 17 -13.24 -12.03 -4.39
N CYS A 18 -12.72 -11.80 -5.59
CA CYS A 18 -11.42 -12.26 -6.05
C CYS A 18 -10.22 -11.60 -5.36
N ALA A 19 -10.33 -10.36 -4.87
CA ALA A 19 -9.14 -9.62 -4.44
C ALA A 19 -8.72 -9.95 -2.98
N GLN A 20 -9.68 -10.26 -2.11
CA GLN A 20 -9.43 -10.63 -0.71
C GLN A 20 -8.95 -12.08 -0.55
N VAL A 21 -9.51 -13.01 -1.35
CA VAL A 21 -9.02 -14.39 -1.46
C VAL A 21 -7.54 -14.42 -1.89
N ARG A 22 -7.14 -13.50 -2.77
CA ARG A 22 -5.74 -13.41 -3.23
C ARG A 22 -4.77 -12.95 -2.15
N LEU A 23 -5.13 -12.02 -1.27
CA LEU A 23 -4.25 -11.62 -0.16
C LEU A 23 -4.02 -12.77 0.83
N ALA A 24 -5.04 -13.57 1.11
CA ALA A 24 -4.90 -14.77 1.92
C ALA A 24 -3.95 -15.80 1.27
N ASP A 25 -4.05 -16.01 -0.06
CA ASP A 25 -3.12 -16.88 -0.80
C ASP A 25 -1.68 -16.35 -0.77
N MET A 26 -1.49 -15.02 -0.86
CA MET A 26 -0.16 -14.39 -0.72
C MET A 26 0.42 -14.54 0.69
N ALA A 27 -0.41 -14.49 1.72
CA ALA A 27 0.01 -14.75 3.08
C ALA A 27 0.38 -16.23 3.27
N ALA A 28 -0.45 -17.15 2.75
CA ALA A 28 -0.24 -18.58 2.85
C ALA A 28 1.02 -19.07 2.13
N SER A 29 1.48 -18.38 1.08
CA SER A 29 2.76 -18.68 0.42
C SER A 29 3.97 -18.42 1.32
N GLY A 30 3.80 -17.60 2.36
CA GLY A 30 4.86 -17.17 3.26
C GLY A 30 5.80 -16.11 2.67
N CYS A 31 5.65 -15.75 1.38
CA CYS A 31 6.52 -14.77 0.72
C CYS A 31 6.44 -13.37 1.36
N LEU A 32 5.29 -13.00 1.94
CA LEU A 32 5.18 -11.72 2.67
C LEU A 32 6.12 -11.64 3.89
N GLY A 33 6.46 -12.79 4.49
CA GLY A 33 7.32 -12.86 5.68
C GLY A 33 8.82 -12.98 5.39
N VAL A 34 9.25 -13.12 4.12
CA VAL A 34 10.67 -13.22 3.76
C VAL A 34 11.38 -11.88 4.02
N GLY A 35 12.50 -11.92 4.74
CA GLY A 35 13.23 -10.72 5.17
C GLY A 35 12.63 -10.04 6.40
N VAL A 36 11.45 -10.47 6.87
CA VAL A 36 10.84 -9.94 8.10
C VAL A 36 11.39 -10.72 9.30
N PRO A 37 11.92 -10.07 10.35
CA PRO A 37 12.42 -10.77 11.54
C PRO A 37 11.38 -11.72 12.16
N ARG A 38 11.82 -12.91 12.59
CA ARG A 38 10.94 -13.93 13.22
C ARG A 38 10.22 -13.41 14.46
N ARG A 39 10.87 -12.56 15.25
CA ARG A 39 10.27 -11.91 16.43
C ARG A 39 9.08 -10.98 16.08
N LEU A 40 8.96 -10.58 14.82
CA LEU A 40 7.88 -9.76 14.28
C LEU A 40 6.87 -10.59 13.48
N GLY A 41 6.90 -11.92 13.59
CA GLY A 41 5.99 -12.83 12.87
C GLY A 41 6.45 -13.23 11.46
N GLY A 42 7.67 -12.83 11.05
CA GLY A 42 8.23 -13.17 9.75
C GLY A 42 9.01 -14.49 9.69
N GLN A 43 9.69 -14.73 8.56
CA GLN A 43 10.52 -15.91 8.31
C GLN A 43 12.02 -15.70 8.62
N GLY A 44 12.44 -14.46 8.82
CA GLY A 44 13.85 -14.05 8.88
C GLY A 44 14.47 -13.96 7.49
N GLY A 45 15.81 -14.03 7.43
CA GLY A 45 16.56 -13.92 6.18
C GLY A 45 16.68 -12.48 5.68
N GLN A 46 16.93 -12.33 4.38
CA GLN A 46 17.02 -11.06 3.68
C GLN A 46 15.88 -10.93 2.66
N LEU A 47 15.48 -9.70 2.33
CA LEU A 47 14.38 -9.50 1.39
C LEU A 47 14.69 -10.04 -0.01
N GLU A 48 15.96 -9.98 -0.43
CA GLU A 48 16.43 -10.53 -1.70
C GLU A 48 16.27 -12.05 -1.80
N ASP A 49 16.11 -12.75 -0.67
CA ASP A 49 15.86 -14.19 -0.68
C ASP A 49 14.54 -14.54 -1.38
N LEU A 50 13.60 -13.59 -1.54
CA LEU A 50 12.43 -13.72 -2.42
C LEU A 50 12.77 -14.16 -3.84
N PHE A 51 13.91 -13.72 -4.35
CA PHE A 51 14.34 -13.97 -5.74
C PHE A 51 15.44 -15.02 -5.83
N ARG A 52 16.10 -15.36 -4.71
CA ARG A 52 17.16 -16.39 -4.64
C ARG A 52 16.60 -17.76 -4.26
N ASP A 53 15.63 -17.82 -3.35
CA ASP A 53 15.00 -19.06 -2.92
C ASP A 53 14.15 -19.65 -4.06
N PRO A 54 14.38 -20.92 -4.45
CA PRO A 54 13.64 -21.53 -5.55
C PRO A 54 12.12 -21.59 -5.32
N GLY A 55 11.67 -21.78 -4.09
CA GLY A 55 10.25 -21.88 -3.75
C GLY A 55 9.55 -20.54 -3.85
N ALA A 56 10.09 -19.51 -3.20
CA ALA A 56 9.59 -18.15 -3.29
C ALA A 56 9.58 -17.65 -4.74
N ARG A 57 10.69 -17.89 -5.47
CA ARG A 57 10.81 -17.51 -6.88
C ARG A 57 9.76 -18.20 -7.75
N HIS A 58 9.55 -19.51 -7.57
CA HIS A 58 8.56 -20.27 -8.34
C HIS A 58 7.14 -19.72 -8.11
N TRP A 59 6.79 -19.44 -6.85
CA TRP A 59 5.50 -18.85 -6.52
C TRP A 59 5.32 -17.46 -7.17
N LEU A 60 6.33 -16.59 -7.08
CA LEU A 60 6.29 -15.25 -7.70
C LEU A 60 6.19 -15.31 -9.24
N GLN A 61 6.81 -16.31 -9.89
CA GLN A 61 6.71 -16.51 -11.34
C GLN A 61 5.27 -16.80 -11.76
N GLY A 62 4.55 -17.61 -10.98
CA GLY A 62 3.16 -17.98 -11.23
C GLY A 62 2.14 -16.84 -11.03
N LEU A 63 2.54 -15.71 -10.45
CA LEU A 63 1.63 -14.58 -10.25
C LEU A 63 1.24 -13.92 -11.57
N HIS A 64 -0.05 -13.65 -11.71
CA HIS A 64 -0.57 -12.75 -12.74
C HIS A 64 0.03 -11.34 -12.57
N PRO A 65 0.26 -10.56 -13.64
CA PRO A 65 0.84 -9.21 -13.52
C PRO A 65 0.11 -8.28 -12.54
N ALA A 66 -1.22 -8.34 -12.49
CA ALA A 66 -2.02 -7.59 -11.50
C ALA A 66 -1.71 -7.98 -10.05
N ASP A 67 -1.48 -9.27 -9.79
CA ASP A 67 -1.16 -9.78 -8.46
C ASP A 67 0.27 -9.42 -8.05
N ARG A 68 1.18 -9.25 -9.02
CA ARG A 68 2.51 -8.70 -8.75
C ARG A 68 2.43 -7.25 -8.23
N LEU A 69 1.49 -6.44 -8.73
CA LEU A 69 1.26 -5.08 -8.21
C LEU A 69 0.72 -5.11 -6.78
N VAL A 70 -0.24 -6.01 -6.50
CA VAL A 70 -0.78 -6.21 -5.14
C VAL A 70 0.32 -6.66 -4.18
N PHE A 71 1.12 -7.67 -4.56
CA PHE A 71 2.23 -8.16 -3.77
C PHE A 71 3.27 -7.07 -3.49
N LEU A 72 3.66 -6.30 -4.51
CA LEU A 72 4.60 -5.18 -4.37
C LEU A 72 4.08 -4.14 -3.39
N SER A 73 2.82 -3.74 -3.53
CA SER A 73 2.14 -2.77 -2.67
C SER A 73 2.12 -3.25 -1.22
N GLN A 74 1.63 -4.47 -0.99
CA GLN A 74 1.59 -5.12 0.32
C GLN A 74 2.99 -5.16 0.95
N ARG A 75 3.99 -5.58 0.17
CA ARG A 75 5.36 -5.78 0.67
C ARG A 75 6.01 -4.48 1.08
N LEU A 76 5.75 -3.38 0.37
CA LEU A 76 6.28 -2.06 0.74
C LEU A 76 5.72 -1.56 2.07
N VAL A 77 4.43 -1.76 2.34
CA VAL A 77 3.84 -1.39 3.64
C VAL A 77 4.44 -2.22 4.77
N VAL A 78 4.61 -3.53 4.54
CA VAL A 78 5.31 -4.42 5.49
C VAL A 78 6.75 -3.95 5.74
N GLU A 79 7.50 -3.59 4.71
CA GLU A 79 8.87 -3.08 4.87
C GLU A 79 8.95 -1.76 5.63
N ALA A 80 7.98 -0.86 5.40
CA ALA A 80 7.91 0.39 6.13
C ALA A 80 7.71 0.15 7.63
N LEU A 81 6.82 -0.79 7.99
CA LEU A 81 6.56 -1.17 9.39
C LEU A 81 7.71 -1.97 10.03
N VAL A 82 8.45 -2.77 9.27
CA VAL A 82 9.64 -3.45 9.81
C VAL A 82 10.71 -2.45 10.21
N ARG A 83 10.83 -1.33 9.47
CA ARG A 83 11.90 -0.33 9.63
C ARG A 83 11.49 0.92 10.41
N THR A 84 10.20 1.09 10.72
CA THR A 84 9.73 2.25 11.51
C THR A 84 10.24 2.20 12.95
N ASP A 85 10.49 3.37 13.53
CA ASP A 85 10.70 3.52 14.97
C ASP A 85 9.36 3.58 15.75
N ASN A 86 8.22 3.75 15.05
CA ASN A 86 6.89 3.74 15.64
C ASN A 86 6.45 2.30 15.94
N ILE A 87 6.85 1.83 17.13
CA ILE A 87 6.56 0.48 17.61
C ILE A 87 5.05 0.20 17.66
N GLY A 88 4.24 1.19 18.07
CA GLY A 88 2.80 1.06 18.19
C GLY A 88 2.14 0.74 16.85
N LEU A 89 2.47 1.49 15.79
CA LEU A 89 1.97 1.18 14.45
C LEU A 89 2.47 -0.17 13.94
N ARG A 90 3.75 -0.50 14.16
CA ARG A 90 4.30 -1.81 13.77
C ARG A 90 3.51 -2.94 14.42
N GLU A 91 3.36 -2.94 15.73
CA GLU A 91 2.70 -4.03 16.45
C GLU A 91 1.21 -4.12 16.13
N LEU A 92 0.55 -2.98 15.88
CA LEU A 92 -0.86 -2.93 15.53
C LEU A 92 -1.14 -3.46 14.10
N HIS A 93 -0.34 -3.08 13.11
CA HIS A 93 -0.66 -3.35 11.70
C HIS A 93 0.09 -4.54 11.09
N LEU A 94 1.33 -4.80 11.53
CA LEU A 94 2.19 -5.78 10.86
C LEU A 94 1.62 -7.21 10.90
N PRO A 95 1.04 -7.71 12.01
CA PRO A 95 0.48 -9.07 12.04
C PRO A 95 -0.61 -9.29 10.99
N ASP A 96 -1.56 -8.36 10.88
CA ASP A 96 -2.68 -8.47 9.95
C ASP A 96 -2.25 -8.31 8.50
N LEU A 97 -1.23 -7.48 8.23
CA LEU A 97 -0.64 -7.34 6.91
C LEU A 97 0.12 -8.61 6.48
N LEU A 98 0.85 -9.25 7.39
CA LEU A 98 1.54 -10.51 7.10
C LEU A 98 0.56 -11.68 6.93
N GLY A 99 -0.51 -11.69 7.71
CA GLY A 99 -1.57 -12.69 7.62
C GLY A 99 -2.54 -12.49 6.44
N GLY A 100 -2.40 -11.38 5.69
CA GLY A 100 -3.30 -11.05 4.57
C GLY A 100 -4.72 -10.66 5.02
N ALA A 101 -4.92 -10.40 6.31
CA ALA A 101 -6.21 -9.98 6.87
C ALA A 101 -6.54 -8.51 6.55
N THR A 102 -5.51 -7.68 6.40
CA THR A 102 -5.63 -6.29 5.96
C THR A 102 -4.73 -6.03 4.76
N ALA A 103 -5.19 -5.17 3.85
CA ALA A 103 -4.42 -4.75 2.69
C ALA A 103 -3.47 -3.59 3.02
N GLY A 104 -2.25 -3.67 2.52
CA GLY A 104 -1.28 -2.58 2.49
C GLY A 104 -1.27 -1.95 1.10
N ALA A 105 -1.71 -0.70 1.00
CA ALA A 105 -1.67 0.09 -0.21
C ALA A 105 -0.49 1.07 -0.16
N SER A 106 0.30 1.17 -1.23
CA SER A 106 1.46 2.05 -1.31
C SER A 106 1.26 3.11 -2.39
N ALA A 107 1.30 4.38 -1.99
CA ALA A 107 1.27 5.52 -2.90
C ALA A 107 2.68 5.98 -3.34
N LEU A 108 3.70 5.15 -3.16
CA LEU A 108 5.09 5.51 -3.45
C LEU A 108 5.33 5.85 -4.94
N GLU A 109 4.53 5.28 -5.85
CA GLU A 109 4.59 5.57 -7.29
C GLU A 109 3.72 6.74 -7.72
N SER A 110 2.82 7.20 -6.85
CA SER A 110 1.98 8.37 -7.10
C SER A 110 2.78 9.64 -6.80
N PRO A 111 2.60 10.72 -7.58
CA PRO A 111 3.12 12.02 -7.19
C PRO A 111 2.67 12.38 -5.77
N PRO A 112 3.59 12.81 -4.88
CA PRO A 112 3.24 13.11 -3.51
C PRO A 112 2.28 14.29 -3.43
N LEU A 113 1.43 14.29 -2.40
CA LEU A 113 0.57 15.42 -2.10
C LEU A 113 1.30 16.41 -1.20
N GLU A 114 1.16 17.69 -1.51
CA GLU A 114 1.60 18.76 -0.61
C GLU A 114 0.68 18.79 0.61
N ALA A 115 1.30 18.65 1.78
CA ALA A 115 0.66 18.66 3.07
C ALA A 115 0.76 20.05 3.68
N ARG A 116 -0.32 20.50 4.32
CA ARG A 116 -0.30 21.69 5.16
C ARG A 116 -0.06 21.28 6.61
N THR A 117 1.06 21.68 7.19
CA THR A 117 1.34 21.46 8.61
C THR A 117 0.29 22.14 9.49
N MET A 118 -0.28 21.39 10.44
CA MET A 118 -1.34 21.81 11.33
C MET A 118 -1.08 21.31 12.75
N GLY A 119 -0.42 22.11 13.59
CA GLY A 119 -0.20 21.77 15.01
C GLY A 119 0.49 20.41 15.19
N LEU A 120 -0.27 19.38 15.59
CA LEU A 120 0.19 18.01 15.84
C LEU A 120 -0.10 17.05 14.66
N GLY A 121 -0.14 17.56 13.44
CA GLY A 121 -0.41 16.74 12.26
C GLY A 121 -0.38 17.54 10.96
N TRP A 122 -1.02 16.99 9.95
CA TRP A 122 -1.02 17.52 8.59
C TRP A 122 -2.42 17.48 8.01
N GLN A 123 -2.74 18.49 7.21
CA GLN A 123 -3.95 18.51 6.40
C GLN A 123 -3.60 18.23 4.94
N PHE A 124 -4.30 17.29 4.33
CA PHE A 124 -4.14 16.91 2.93
C PHE A 124 -5.36 17.29 2.10
N HIS A 125 -5.09 17.74 0.87
CA HIS A 125 -6.11 17.96 -0.15
C HIS A 125 -5.52 17.65 -1.52
N GLY A 126 -6.16 16.75 -2.26
CA GLY A 126 -5.68 16.33 -3.57
C GLY A 126 -6.03 14.89 -3.91
N LEU A 127 -5.42 14.39 -4.98
CA LEU A 127 -5.72 13.08 -5.55
C LEU A 127 -4.42 12.30 -5.77
N LEU A 128 -4.29 11.16 -5.11
CA LEU A 128 -3.29 10.14 -5.45
C LEU A 128 -3.88 9.25 -6.53
N ARG A 129 -3.17 9.06 -7.63
CA ARG A 129 -3.66 8.27 -8.78
C ARG A 129 -2.97 6.92 -8.88
N GLY A 130 -3.73 5.92 -9.32
CA GLY A 130 -3.19 4.59 -9.65
C GLY A 130 -2.55 3.87 -8.46
N VAL A 131 -3.11 4.04 -7.26
CA VAL A 131 -2.67 3.34 -6.05
C VAL A 131 -3.21 1.90 -6.07
N PRO A 132 -2.35 0.86 -6.07
CA PRO A 132 -2.78 -0.53 -6.07
C PRO A 132 -3.15 -1.04 -4.66
N ASN A 133 -3.90 -2.13 -4.62
CA ASN A 133 -4.30 -2.83 -3.39
C ASN A 133 -5.25 -2.04 -2.48
N LEU A 134 -6.12 -1.20 -3.07
CA LEU A 134 -7.18 -0.47 -2.36
C LEU A 134 -8.38 -1.39 -2.07
N GLN A 135 -8.15 -2.46 -1.29
CA GLN A 135 -9.20 -3.42 -0.97
C GLN A 135 -10.37 -2.72 -0.28
N TRP A 136 -11.57 -3.04 -0.74
CA TRP A 136 -12.81 -2.31 -0.45
C TRP A 136 -13.33 -2.57 0.97
N ASP A 137 -12.97 -3.70 1.58
CA ASP A 137 -13.23 -4.00 3.00
C ASP A 137 -12.31 -3.26 3.97
N GLY A 138 -11.26 -2.60 3.45
CA GLY A 138 -10.34 -1.76 4.22
C GLY A 138 -8.88 -1.94 3.80
N PHE A 139 -8.09 -0.89 3.98
CA PHE A 139 -6.65 -0.88 3.71
C PHE A 139 -5.90 0.08 4.62
N SER A 140 -4.61 -0.19 4.79
CA SER A 140 -3.63 0.75 5.35
C SER A 140 -2.81 1.35 4.21
N LEU A 141 -2.90 2.65 4.03
CA LEU A 141 -2.23 3.43 2.99
C LEU A 141 -0.92 4.01 3.50
N LEU A 142 0.17 3.62 2.86
CA LEU A 142 1.48 4.22 3.00
C LEU A 142 1.58 5.42 2.06
N LEU A 143 1.68 6.63 2.61
CA LEU A 143 1.82 7.86 1.83
C LEU A 143 3.04 8.70 2.24
N PRO A 144 3.73 9.32 1.28
CA PRO A 144 4.75 10.32 1.57
C PRO A 144 4.10 11.65 1.99
N VAL A 145 4.75 12.35 2.91
CA VAL A 145 4.39 13.70 3.33
C VAL A 145 5.34 14.68 2.65
N GLN A 146 4.79 15.52 1.77
CA GLN A 146 5.54 16.61 1.15
C GLN A 146 5.19 17.94 1.80
N THR A 147 6.18 18.76 2.12
CA THR A 147 5.96 20.12 2.63
C THR A 147 7.04 21.03 2.08
N ALA A 148 6.64 22.21 1.60
CA ALA A 148 7.49 23.13 0.86
C ALA A 148 8.22 22.45 -0.32
N GLY A 149 7.57 21.49 -0.98
CA GLY A 149 8.14 20.73 -2.10
C GLY A 149 9.18 19.67 -1.71
N GLN A 150 9.44 19.43 -0.43
CA GLN A 150 10.36 18.39 0.05
C GLN A 150 9.59 17.25 0.71
N ILE A 151 9.99 15.99 0.45
CA ILE A 151 9.47 14.86 1.22
C ILE A 151 10.10 14.89 2.60
N GLU A 152 9.28 15.04 3.64
CA GLU A 152 9.73 15.04 5.04
C GLU A 152 9.78 13.61 5.60
N GLY A 153 8.88 12.74 5.16
CA GLY A 153 8.79 11.36 5.63
C GLY A 153 7.50 10.68 5.18
N MET A 154 7.03 9.73 5.98
CA MET A 154 5.96 8.80 5.63
C MET A 154 4.91 8.67 6.73
N LEU A 155 3.65 8.53 6.32
CA LEU A 155 2.52 8.19 7.19
C LEU A 155 1.95 6.82 6.81
N LEU A 156 1.36 6.13 7.79
CA LEU A 156 0.46 5.00 7.58
C LEU A 156 -0.95 5.39 7.99
N VAL A 157 -1.88 5.36 7.05
CA VAL A 157 -3.23 5.89 7.22
C VAL A 157 -4.25 4.82 6.94
N ARG A 158 -5.32 4.78 7.74
CA ARG A 158 -6.40 3.82 7.52
C ARG A 158 -7.40 4.34 6.49
N SER A 159 -8.03 3.44 5.75
CA SER A 159 -9.09 3.77 4.80
C SER A 159 -10.30 4.48 5.40
N GLU A 160 -10.48 4.41 6.72
CA GLU A 160 -11.62 5.01 7.43
C GLU A 160 -11.42 6.48 7.78
N GLU A 161 -10.28 7.09 7.43
CA GLU A 161 -10.02 8.48 7.78
C GLU A 161 -11.04 9.46 7.16
N ASN A 162 -11.45 10.45 7.95
CA ASN A 162 -12.43 11.43 7.52
C ASN A 162 -11.91 12.27 6.34
N GLY A 163 -12.69 12.33 5.27
CA GLY A 163 -12.33 13.07 4.05
C GLY A 163 -11.48 12.27 3.06
N LEU A 164 -11.17 11.00 3.36
CA LEU A 164 -10.54 10.08 2.41
C LEU A 164 -11.63 9.32 1.63
N THR A 165 -11.57 9.32 0.30
CA THR A 165 -12.46 8.53 -0.56
C THR A 165 -11.70 7.83 -1.67
N VAL A 166 -12.16 6.64 -2.05
CA VAL A 166 -11.57 5.85 -3.15
C VAL A 166 -12.48 5.91 -4.37
N HIS A 167 -11.85 6.03 -5.54
CA HIS A 167 -12.50 6.02 -6.84
C HIS A 167 -11.82 4.98 -7.76
N PRO A 168 -12.57 4.38 -8.70
CA PRO A 168 -11.97 3.62 -9.78
C PRO A 168 -10.95 4.49 -10.53
N GLY A 169 -9.78 3.92 -10.84
CA GLY A 169 -8.77 4.59 -11.63
C GLY A 169 -9.12 4.61 -13.12
N GLU A 170 -8.27 5.25 -13.94
CA GLU A 170 -8.47 5.38 -15.39
C GLU A 170 -8.46 4.04 -16.14
N ASN A 171 -7.87 2.99 -15.55
CA ASN A 171 -7.80 1.65 -16.13
C ASN A 171 -8.78 0.69 -15.42
N PRO A 172 -9.94 0.36 -16.03
CA PRO A 172 -10.93 -0.53 -15.41
C PRO A 172 -10.44 -1.96 -15.17
N ASP A 173 -9.51 -2.45 -16.00
CA ASP A 173 -8.95 -3.79 -15.85
C ASP A 173 -8.05 -3.86 -14.62
N LEU A 174 -7.25 -2.82 -14.36
CA LEU A 174 -6.45 -2.74 -13.13
C LEU A 174 -7.30 -2.48 -11.89
N TRP A 175 -8.37 -1.71 -12.00
CA TRP A 175 -9.35 -1.56 -10.92
C TRP A 175 -9.94 -2.91 -10.54
N SER A 176 -10.35 -3.72 -11.53
CA SER A 176 -10.98 -5.02 -11.28
C SER A 176 -10.01 -6.14 -10.90
N SER A 177 -8.74 -6.06 -11.30
CA SER A 177 -7.76 -7.13 -11.07
C SER A 177 -6.81 -6.89 -9.91
N ALA A 178 -6.46 -5.64 -9.61
CA ALA A 178 -5.48 -5.26 -8.58
C ALA A 178 -6.03 -4.27 -7.54
N ALA A 179 -7.34 -3.96 -7.60
CA ALA A 179 -7.94 -2.86 -6.84
C ALA A 179 -7.12 -1.56 -6.99
N CYS A 180 -6.65 -1.30 -8.21
CA CYS A 180 -5.81 -0.14 -8.50
C CYS A 180 -6.69 1.05 -8.90
N GLY A 181 -6.68 2.08 -8.07
CA GLY A 181 -7.57 3.23 -8.22
C GLY A 181 -7.00 4.51 -7.67
N ASP A 182 -7.87 5.50 -7.53
CA ASP A 182 -7.48 6.83 -7.09
C ASP A 182 -7.97 7.08 -5.67
N VAL A 183 -7.13 7.72 -4.84
CA VAL A 183 -7.46 8.11 -3.47
C VAL A 183 -7.55 9.62 -3.39
N GLN A 184 -8.75 10.13 -3.13
CA GLN A 184 -9.05 11.54 -2.97
C GLN A 184 -9.00 11.92 -1.48
N PHE A 185 -8.29 13.00 -1.18
CA PHE A 185 -8.23 13.64 0.13
C PHE A 185 -9.00 14.96 0.06
N GLN A 186 -9.96 15.17 0.97
CA GLN A 186 -10.77 16.36 1.06
C GLN A 186 -10.64 16.98 2.45
N GLN A 187 -9.62 17.84 2.62
CA GLN A 187 -9.33 18.49 3.90
C GLN A 187 -9.07 17.46 5.02
N THR A 188 -8.55 16.30 4.65
CA THR A 188 -8.27 15.17 5.54
C THR A 188 -7.17 15.57 6.51
N PHE A 189 -7.44 15.46 7.81
CA PHE A 189 -6.45 15.69 8.85
C PHE A 189 -5.84 14.36 9.27
N LEU A 190 -4.52 14.25 9.16
CA LEU A 190 -3.73 13.08 9.56
C LEU A 190 -2.85 13.46 10.74
N ARG A 191 -2.74 12.54 11.70
CA ARG A 191 -2.21 12.81 13.03
C ARG A 191 -0.73 12.44 13.12
N ALA A 192 0.01 13.06 14.04
CA ALA A 192 1.42 12.74 14.26
C ALA A 192 1.68 11.29 14.71
N ASP A 193 0.71 10.60 15.33
CA ASP A 193 0.84 9.19 15.72
C ASP A 193 0.77 8.22 14.54
N GLU A 194 0.35 8.69 13.35
CA GLU A 194 0.39 7.95 12.08
C GLU A 194 1.76 8.00 11.39
N TRP A 195 2.73 8.73 11.97
CA TRP A 195 4.09 8.88 11.43
C TRP A 195 4.88 7.58 11.52
N LEU A 196 5.42 7.15 10.38
CA LEU A 196 6.30 5.98 10.29
C LEU A 196 7.78 6.36 10.35
N GLY A 197 8.16 7.54 9.89
CA GLY A 197 9.55 7.95 9.91
C GLY A 197 9.91 8.93 8.80
N ASP A 198 11.11 9.47 8.94
CA ASP A 198 11.56 10.62 8.17
C ASP A 198 12.19 10.21 6.83
N GLN A 199 12.85 11.16 6.17
CA GLN A 199 13.58 11.00 4.92
C GLN A 199 14.44 9.71 4.79
N PRO A 200 15.21 9.27 5.80
CA PRO A 200 15.99 8.04 5.69
C PRO A 200 15.13 6.80 5.43
N LEU A 201 13.95 6.71 6.06
CA LEU A 201 12.99 5.63 5.82
C LEU A 201 12.45 5.70 4.40
N TRP A 202 12.04 6.90 3.94
CA TRP A 202 11.59 7.13 2.56
C TRP A 202 12.64 6.67 1.54
N SER A 203 13.88 7.13 1.68
CA SER A 203 14.98 6.79 0.78
C SER A 203 15.23 5.28 0.71
N SER A 204 15.20 4.61 1.86
CA SER A 204 15.32 3.14 1.95
C SER A 204 14.15 2.42 1.27
N LEU A 205 12.92 2.92 1.40
CA LEU A 205 11.74 2.33 0.76
C LEU A 205 11.76 2.52 -0.76
N VAL A 206 12.23 3.66 -1.27
CA VAL A 206 12.40 3.86 -2.73
C VAL A 206 13.38 2.85 -3.32
N GLN A 207 14.51 2.60 -2.64
CA GLN A 207 15.49 1.57 -3.06
C GLN A 207 14.87 0.16 -3.02
N THR A 208 14.10 -0.12 -1.96
CA THR A 208 13.43 -1.41 -1.78
C THR A 208 12.39 -1.64 -2.87
N HIS A 209 11.61 -0.62 -3.19
CA HIS A 209 10.66 -0.63 -4.28
C HIS A 209 11.33 -0.93 -5.63
N GLN A 210 12.44 -0.25 -5.94
CA GLN A 210 13.20 -0.51 -7.16
C GLN A 210 13.72 -1.95 -7.22
N MET A 211 14.26 -2.47 -6.11
CA MET A 211 14.75 -3.85 -6.02
C MET A 211 13.63 -4.88 -6.23
N LEU A 212 12.50 -4.73 -5.55
CA LEU A 212 11.34 -5.62 -5.70
C LEU A 212 10.79 -5.56 -7.13
N ARG A 213 10.62 -4.36 -7.70
CA ARG A 213 10.11 -4.15 -9.05
C ARG A 213 11.04 -4.77 -10.10
N ALA A 214 12.35 -4.57 -9.96
CA ALA A 214 13.34 -5.21 -10.82
C ALA A 214 13.28 -6.73 -10.68
N GLY A 215 13.27 -7.27 -9.46
CA GLY A 215 13.18 -8.71 -9.23
C GLY A 215 11.95 -9.33 -9.90
N LEU A 216 10.76 -8.76 -9.68
CA LEU A 216 9.49 -9.20 -10.27
C LEU A 216 9.47 -9.12 -11.80
N HIS A 217 10.16 -8.15 -12.41
CA HIS A 217 10.25 -8.01 -13.86
C HIS A 217 11.17 -9.05 -14.50
N HIS A 218 12.25 -9.44 -13.82
CA HIS A 218 13.18 -10.47 -14.32
C HIS A 218 12.68 -11.91 -14.14
N LEU A 219 11.53 -12.10 -13.48
CA LEU A 219 10.89 -13.40 -13.38
C LEU A 219 10.24 -13.77 -14.72
N PRO A 220 10.67 -14.86 -15.38
CA PRO A 220 10.02 -15.33 -16.60
C PRO A 220 8.53 -15.58 -16.33
N HIS A 221 7.69 -15.20 -17.30
CA HIS A 221 6.30 -15.62 -17.30
C HIS A 221 6.22 -17.11 -17.65
N PRO A 222 5.33 -17.88 -17.01
CA PRO A 222 5.08 -19.28 -17.36
C PRO A 222 4.55 -19.42 -18.79
#